data_AF-A0AAV0HJW9-F1
#
_entry.id   AF-A0AAV0HJW9-F1
#
_cell.length_a   1.000
_cell.length_b   1.000
_cell.length_c   1.000
_cell.angle_alpha   90.00
_cell.angle_beta   90.00
_cell.angle_gamma   90.00
#
_symmetry.space_group_name_H-M   'P 1'
#
loop_
_entity.id
_entity.type
_entity.pdbx_description
1 polymer ?
#
loop_
_entity_poly.entity_id
_entity_poly.type
_entity_poly.pdbx_seq_one_letter_code
_entity_poly.pdbx_strand_id
1 'polypeptide(L)'
;MSSCLNFLDLDAIVVGVDMLIKDYKVSFKGRKRICLITNAQCPVKDPDEGTKEDQVSMIAKQMDEKGISFETIVVRGLLSVGADKRTLEENDHLLNLFSIKASAKIVQVQNPCSLMGALRTRHISPVTIFRGELEISLKMKIKVWVYKKTAEEKFPTLKKYSDKAPPTDKFATHDVKVDYEYQSVEDPDKVVPPEQRIKGYRYGPQVVPISSAEWDAVKFKPEKGVKLLGFADASNVRRHYYVKDVNIFIAEPGDTRDTLAVSALARAMKEMNKVAIVRCVWRQGQQNVAVGVLTPNISENDNTADSFYFNTLPFIEDVREFQFPSFSNFPASWQPNDKQQEAADELVKMLDLAPSSKDDVLLPEFTPNPILERFYRFLELKSREADAAVPPLDGTLRRITEPDPELVAKNKYVLDKFRSSFEVKVNPKLKKSTQRVMEDNKAGGSDEEDGLLDAPPEALAVRSSDDTHVDEIGDSNPVQDFEAMISRRDSPDWIGKAIQKMKNKISGLLLSRPYQEINNSTALDCLEALRKGCIMEQEPKQYNDFLRECIDENKLGDHNIFSRFYRDLASKGLTLISKTEAPDSEVPEDEARRFLLKEPKEE
;
A
#
# COMPACT_ATOMS: atom_id res chain seq x y z
N MET A 1 -24.19 -34.98 -1.15
CA MET A 1 -24.88 -34.76 0.13
C MET A 1 -26.26 -34.17 -0.14
N SER A 2 -27.23 -34.94 -0.63
CA SER A 2 -28.50 -34.40 -1.18
C SER A 2 -29.76 -35.07 -0.61
N SER A 3 -29.73 -35.69 0.57
CA SER A 3 -30.85 -36.53 1.01
C SER A 3 -31.16 -36.57 2.51
N CYS A 4 -30.75 -35.58 3.31
CA CYS A 4 -31.07 -35.58 4.75
C CYS A 4 -31.34 -34.18 5.35
N LEU A 5 -32.35 -33.44 4.89
CA LEU A 5 -32.77 -32.18 5.55
C LEU A 5 -34.28 -31.91 5.33
N ASN A 6 -35.17 -32.79 5.80
CA ASN A 6 -36.62 -32.61 5.60
C ASN A 6 -37.36 -31.97 6.79
N PHE A 7 -36.72 -31.76 7.95
CA PHE A 7 -37.29 -31.00 9.08
C PHE A 7 -36.13 -30.47 9.93
N LEU A 8 -35.71 -29.21 9.80
CA LEU A 8 -34.50 -28.78 10.53
C LEU A 8 -34.34 -27.31 10.93
N ASP A 9 -35.34 -26.44 10.84
CA ASP A 9 -35.09 -25.02 11.18
C ASP A 9 -35.28 -24.72 12.68
N LEU A 10 -36.45 -24.95 13.28
CA LEU A 10 -36.66 -24.66 14.72
C LEU A 10 -36.07 -25.71 15.66
N ASP A 11 -36.26 -27.00 15.35
CA ASP A 11 -35.75 -28.10 16.19
C ASP A 11 -34.23 -28.07 16.30
N ALA A 12 -33.52 -27.74 15.22
CA ALA A 12 -32.06 -27.60 15.25
C ALA A 12 -31.61 -26.44 16.15
N ILE A 13 -32.38 -25.34 16.21
CA ILE A 13 -32.10 -24.23 17.13
C ILE A 13 -32.25 -24.72 18.57
N VAL A 14 -33.34 -25.43 18.88
CA VAL A 14 -33.56 -25.99 20.24
C VAL A 14 -32.43 -26.93 20.64
N VAL A 15 -32.03 -27.86 19.75
CA VAL A 15 -30.92 -28.77 19.98
C VAL A 15 -29.60 -28.01 20.19
N GLY A 16 -29.33 -27.00 19.36
CA GLY A 16 -28.12 -26.18 19.47
C GLY A 16 -28.05 -25.38 20.78
N VAL A 17 -29.18 -24.83 21.23
CA VAL A 17 -29.31 -24.15 22.52
C VAL A 17 -29.09 -25.14 23.66
N ASP A 18 -29.74 -26.30 23.63
CA ASP A 18 -29.61 -27.34 24.66
C ASP A 18 -28.18 -27.87 24.77
N MET A 19 -27.51 -28.14 23.65
CA MET A 19 -26.10 -28.52 23.61
C MET A 19 -25.21 -27.45 24.27
N LEU A 20 -25.38 -26.18 23.91
CA LEU A 20 -24.61 -25.07 24.51
C LEU A 20 -24.87 -24.92 26.01
N ILE A 21 -26.09 -25.20 26.48
CA ILE A 21 -26.44 -25.14 27.90
C ILE A 21 -25.82 -26.31 28.66
N LYS A 22 -25.87 -27.52 28.10
CA LYS A 22 -25.33 -28.75 28.72
C LYS A 22 -23.81 -28.75 28.76
N ASP A 23 -23.16 -28.41 27.65
CA ASP A 23 -21.70 -28.47 27.51
C ASP A 23 -21.01 -27.34 28.26
N TYR A 24 -21.63 -26.14 28.30
CA TYR A 24 -21.07 -24.97 28.94
C TYR A 24 -21.88 -24.55 30.17
N LYS A 25 -21.50 -25.11 31.32
CA LYS A 25 -21.98 -24.71 32.65
C LYS A 25 -21.75 -23.20 32.89
N VAL A 26 -22.43 -22.66 33.92
CA VAL A 26 -22.42 -21.24 34.32
C VAL A 26 -20.99 -20.65 34.48
N SER A 27 -19.97 -21.49 34.69
CA SER A 27 -18.57 -21.08 34.84
C SER A 27 -17.84 -20.73 33.54
N PHE A 28 -18.42 -20.97 32.35
CA PHE A 28 -17.77 -20.62 31.08
C PHE A 28 -17.78 -19.10 30.86
N LYS A 29 -16.59 -18.50 30.81
CA LYS A 29 -16.40 -17.05 30.65
C LYS A 29 -16.45 -16.56 29.19
N GLY A 30 -16.57 -17.46 28.21
CA GLY A 30 -16.62 -17.10 26.80
C GLY A 30 -18.02 -16.69 26.34
N ARG A 31 -18.10 -15.95 25.23
CA ARG A 31 -19.38 -15.59 24.60
C ARG A 31 -20.00 -16.82 23.94
N LYS A 32 -21.26 -17.08 24.23
CA LYS A 32 -22.03 -18.17 23.61
C LYS A 32 -22.65 -17.64 22.31
N ARG A 33 -22.43 -18.33 21.20
CA ARG A 33 -22.96 -17.96 19.89
C ARG A 33 -23.47 -19.19 19.16
N ILE A 34 -24.65 -19.07 18.57
CA ILE A 34 -25.21 -20.04 17.61
C ILE A 34 -25.25 -19.35 16.25
N CYS A 35 -24.80 -20.06 15.21
CA CYS A 35 -24.92 -19.62 13.83
C CYS A 35 -25.75 -20.65 13.06
N LEU A 36 -26.94 -20.25 12.60
CA LEU A 36 -27.79 -21.06 11.74
C LEU A 36 -27.54 -20.69 10.27
N ILE A 37 -27.32 -21.67 9.41
CA ILE A 37 -27.24 -21.49 7.96
C ILE A 37 -28.39 -22.26 7.35
N THR A 38 -29.34 -21.56 6.73
CA THR A 38 -30.56 -22.17 6.18
C THR A 38 -30.96 -21.50 4.86
N ASN A 39 -31.69 -22.24 4.01
CA ASN A 39 -32.38 -21.65 2.86
C ASN A 39 -33.81 -21.20 3.20
N ALA A 40 -34.27 -21.47 4.43
CA ALA A 40 -35.61 -21.18 4.97
C ALA A 40 -36.77 -21.75 4.14
N GLN A 41 -36.54 -22.83 3.38
CA GLN A 41 -37.55 -23.43 2.49
C GLN A 41 -38.33 -24.59 3.13
N CYS A 42 -37.84 -25.14 4.24
CA CYS A 42 -38.46 -26.30 4.87
C CYS A 42 -39.58 -25.87 5.83
N PRO A 43 -40.75 -26.55 5.82
CA PRO A 43 -41.83 -26.21 6.75
C PRO A 43 -41.42 -26.52 8.19
N VAL A 44 -41.72 -25.58 9.08
CA VAL A 44 -41.56 -25.76 10.53
C VAL A 44 -42.71 -26.61 11.06
N LYS A 45 -42.39 -27.64 11.85
CA LYS A 45 -43.35 -28.50 12.52
C LYS A 45 -44.20 -27.70 13.52
N ASP A 46 -45.49 -27.99 13.61
CA ASP A 46 -46.35 -27.37 14.61
C ASP A 46 -45.98 -27.80 16.04
N PRO A 47 -46.07 -26.88 17.03
CA PRO A 47 -45.87 -27.19 18.44
C PRO A 47 -46.82 -28.27 18.95
N ASP A 48 -46.38 -29.06 19.93
CA ASP A 48 -47.30 -29.90 20.71
C ASP A 48 -48.26 -29.05 21.58
N GLU A 49 -47.82 -27.86 22.02
CA GLU A 49 -48.61 -26.86 22.75
C GLU A 49 -48.25 -25.42 22.32
N GLY A 50 -49.26 -24.56 22.15
CA GLY A 50 -49.09 -23.14 21.78
C GLY A 50 -48.93 -22.87 20.28
N THR A 51 -48.54 -21.65 19.92
CA THR A 51 -48.24 -21.26 18.53
C THR A 51 -46.74 -21.34 18.22
N LYS A 52 -46.36 -21.37 16.93
CA LYS A 52 -44.95 -21.32 16.52
C LYS A 52 -44.25 -20.05 17.03
N GLU A 53 -44.97 -18.93 17.10
CA GLU A 53 -44.46 -17.67 17.63
C GLU A 53 -44.19 -17.74 19.14
N ASP A 54 -45.02 -18.47 19.89
CA ASP A 54 -44.82 -18.69 21.33
C ASP A 54 -43.55 -19.49 21.57
N GLN A 55 -43.31 -20.54 20.77
CA GLN A 55 -42.06 -21.31 20.84
C GLN A 55 -40.83 -20.44 20.56
N VAL A 56 -40.85 -19.63 19.49
CA VAL A 56 -39.77 -18.68 19.19
C VAL A 56 -39.54 -17.73 20.37
N SER A 57 -40.61 -17.26 20.99
CA SER A 57 -40.52 -16.35 22.15
C SER A 57 -39.91 -17.02 23.38
N MET A 58 -40.27 -18.27 23.65
CA MET A 58 -39.68 -19.05 24.76
C MET A 58 -38.20 -19.31 24.52
N ILE A 59 -37.82 -19.71 23.30
CA ILE A 59 -36.42 -19.94 22.91
C ILE A 59 -35.63 -18.64 23.01
N ALA A 60 -36.16 -17.53 22.47
CA ALA A 60 -35.53 -16.22 22.51
C ALA A 60 -35.25 -15.76 23.95
N LYS A 61 -36.24 -15.96 24.85
CA LYS A 61 -36.08 -15.66 26.28
C LYS A 61 -35.00 -16.53 26.94
N GLN A 62 -34.97 -17.83 26.64
CA GLN A 62 -33.92 -18.72 27.15
C GLN A 62 -32.53 -18.32 26.66
N MET A 63 -32.41 -17.92 25.38
CA MET A 63 -31.17 -17.42 24.82
C MET A 63 -30.70 -16.15 25.56
N ASP A 64 -31.60 -15.20 25.79
CA ASP A 64 -31.29 -13.93 26.46
C ASP A 64 -30.87 -14.14 27.93
N GLU A 65 -31.63 -14.94 28.69
CA GLU A 65 -31.31 -15.31 30.08
C GLU A 65 -29.94 -15.99 30.23
N LYS A 66 -29.50 -16.73 29.19
CA LYS A 66 -28.22 -17.44 29.16
C LYS A 66 -27.13 -16.67 28.43
N GLY A 67 -27.41 -15.45 27.94
CA GLY A 67 -26.47 -14.60 27.20
C GLY A 67 -25.97 -15.24 25.90
N ILE A 68 -26.82 -15.99 25.20
CA ILE A 68 -26.52 -16.63 23.92
C ILE A 68 -26.87 -15.65 22.79
N SER A 69 -25.88 -15.33 21.97
CA SER A 69 -26.08 -14.58 20.72
C SER A 69 -26.50 -15.51 19.59
N PHE A 70 -27.49 -15.10 18.79
CA PHE A 70 -27.99 -15.90 17.67
C PHE A 70 -27.71 -15.18 16.34
N GLU A 71 -27.17 -15.89 15.36
CA GLU A 71 -26.97 -15.35 14.01
C GLU A 71 -27.56 -16.32 13.00
N THR A 72 -28.39 -15.81 12.09
CA THR A 72 -28.97 -16.61 11.00
C THR A 72 -28.47 -16.06 9.67
N ILE A 73 -27.88 -16.94 8.87
CA ILE A 73 -27.47 -16.68 7.50
C ILE A 73 -28.46 -17.38 6.58
N VAL A 74 -29.32 -16.60 5.94
CA VAL A 74 -30.32 -17.10 4.99
C VAL A 74 -29.72 -17.09 3.60
N VAL A 75 -29.46 -18.27 3.04
CA VAL A 75 -28.84 -18.45 1.73
C VAL A 75 -29.93 -18.66 0.69
N ARG A 76 -30.22 -17.63 -0.10
CA ARG A 76 -31.19 -17.68 -1.19
C ARG A 76 -30.46 -17.38 -2.49
N GLY A 77 -30.04 -18.41 -3.20
CA GLY A 77 -29.51 -18.22 -4.55
C GLY A 77 -30.64 -18.03 -5.57
N LEU A 78 -30.30 -18.11 -6.86
CA LEU A 78 -31.24 -18.29 -7.98
C LEU A 78 -32.11 -19.58 -7.88
N LEU A 79 -31.94 -20.36 -6.82
CA LEU A 79 -32.60 -21.64 -6.54
C LEU A 79 -33.98 -21.50 -5.87
N SER A 80 -34.53 -20.29 -5.74
CA SER A 80 -35.90 -20.08 -5.25
C SER A 80 -37.00 -20.43 -6.28
N VAL A 81 -36.61 -20.86 -7.48
CA VAL A 81 -37.51 -21.30 -8.55
C VAL A 81 -38.15 -22.65 -8.15
N GLY A 82 -39.20 -22.60 -7.34
CA GLY A 82 -39.98 -23.78 -6.92
C GLY A 82 -40.34 -23.86 -5.43
N ALA A 83 -39.90 -22.90 -4.60
CA ALA A 83 -40.23 -22.90 -3.17
C ALA A 83 -41.66 -22.41 -2.90
N ASP A 84 -42.34 -22.99 -1.90
CA ASP A 84 -43.64 -22.50 -1.43
C ASP A 84 -43.46 -21.11 -0.79
N LYS A 85 -44.04 -20.09 -1.43
CA LYS A 85 -43.97 -18.71 -0.97
C LYS A 85 -44.54 -18.54 0.43
N ARG A 86 -45.58 -19.31 0.80
CA ARG A 86 -46.20 -19.21 2.12
C ARG A 86 -45.25 -19.68 3.21
N THR A 87 -44.59 -20.81 3.00
CA THR A 87 -43.60 -21.35 3.94
C THR A 87 -42.38 -20.43 4.07
N LEU A 88 -41.94 -19.83 2.97
CA LEU A 88 -40.85 -18.84 3.00
C LEU A 88 -41.21 -17.60 3.82
N GLU A 89 -42.40 -17.03 3.58
CA GLU A 89 -42.90 -15.86 4.31
C GLU A 89 -43.09 -16.16 5.81
N GLU A 90 -43.64 -17.33 6.14
CA GLU A 90 -43.80 -17.79 7.52
C GLU A 90 -42.44 -17.95 8.22
N ASN A 91 -41.49 -18.62 7.58
CA ASN A 91 -40.16 -18.83 8.14
C ASN A 91 -39.38 -17.51 8.31
N ASP A 92 -39.47 -16.60 7.34
CA ASP A 92 -38.86 -15.26 7.47
C ASP A 92 -39.45 -14.48 8.63
N HIS A 93 -40.77 -14.56 8.82
CA HIS A 93 -41.45 -13.93 9.95
C HIS A 93 -40.98 -14.53 11.29
N LEU A 94 -40.90 -15.86 11.39
CA LEU A 94 -40.39 -16.54 12.59
C LEU A 94 -38.93 -16.19 12.88
N LEU A 95 -38.08 -16.10 11.87
CA LEU A 95 -36.69 -15.67 12.02
C LEU A 95 -36.61 -14.21 12.47
N ASN A 96 -37.39 -13.31 11.86
CA ASN A 96 -37.45 -11.89 12.24
C ASN A 96 -37.91 -11.69 13.69
N LEU A 97 -38.81 -12.55 14.20
CA LEU A 97 -39.20 -12.53 15.61
C LEU A 97 -38.02 -12.76 16.56
N PHE A 98 -37.03 -13.57 16.20
CA PHE A 98 -35.79 -13.69 16.99
C PHE A 98 -35.00 -12.39 17.04
N SER A 99 -34.96 -11.62 15.94
CA SER A 99 -34.26 -10.31 15.91
C SER A 99 -34.90 -9.26 16.81
N ILE A 100 -36.21 -9.38 17.08
CA ILE A 100 -36.95 -8.46 17.94
C ILE A 100 -36.85 -8.89 19.40
N LYS A 101 -36.97 -10.20 19.67
CA LYS A 101 -37.13 -10.75 21.02
C LYS A 101 -35.83 -11.24 21.66
N ALA A 102 -34.76 -11.42 20.88
CA ALA A 102 -33.45 -11.81 21.36
C ALA A 102 -32.35 -10.96 20.71
N SER A 103 -31.13 -11.08 21.22
CA SER A 103 -29.92 -10.56 20.55
C SER A 103 -29.59 -11.41 19.32
N ALA A 104 -30.43 -11.33 18.29
CA ALA A 104 -30.28 -12.07 17.05
C ALA A 104 -29.99 -11.16 15.85
N LYS A 105 -29.12 -11.62 14.96
CA LYS A 105 -28.80 -10.96 13.70
C LYS A 105 -29.19 -11.87 12.53
N ILE A 106 -29.89 -11.32 11.55
CA ILE A 106 -30.25 -12.03 10.32
C ILE A 106 -29.48 -11.41 9.17
N VAL A 107 -28.82 -12.24 8.39
CA VAL A 107 -28.07 -11.85 7.20
C VAL A 107 -28.61 -12.65 6.03
N GLN A 108 -29.17 -11.97 5.04
CA GLN A 108 -29.57 -12.59 3.79
C GLN A 108 -28.41 -12.52 2.80
N VAL A 109 -28.04 -13.67 2.22
CA VAL A 109 -26.96 -13.75 1.22
C VAL A 109 -27.48 -14.39 -0.06
N GLN A 110 -27.19 -13.73 -1.18
CA GLN A 110 -27.66 -14.14 -2.50
C GLN A 110 -26.59 -14.91 -3.31
N ASN A 111 -25.31 -14.67 -3.00
CA ASN A 111 -24.18 -15.22 -3.74
C ASN A 111 -23.21 -16.01 -2.81
N PRO A 112 -22.42 -16.95 -3.36
CA PRO A 112 -21.45 -17.72 -2.57
C PRO A 112 -20.34 -16.84 -1.95
N CYS A 113 -19.97 -15.75 -2.61
CA CYS A 113 -18.93 -14.83 -2.12
C CYS A 113 -19.38 -14.11 -0.84
N SER A 114 -20.62 -13.60 -0.79
CA SER A 114 -21.16 -12.97 0.41
C SER A 114 -21.41 -13.96 1.54
N LEU A 115 -21.69 -15.23 1.23
CA LEU A 115 -21.75 -16.28 2.26
C LEU A 115 -20.41 -16.42 3.00
N MET A 116 -19.28 -16.37 2.28
CA MET A 116 -17.95 -16.44 2.90
C MET A 116 -17.70 -15.30 3.88
N GLY A 117 -18.05 -14.05 3.53
CA GLY A 117 -17.87 -12.92 4.46
C GLY A 117 -18.97 -12.81 5.53
N ALA A 118 -20.15 -13.36 5.30
CA ALA A 118 -21.21 -13.45 6.31
C ALA A 118 -20.83 -14.43 7.43
N LEU A 119 -20.18 -15.55 7.10
CA LEU A 119 -19.74 -16.53 8.08
C LEU A 119 -18.47 -16.07 8.80
N ARG A 120 -18.61 -15.32 9.88
CA ARG A 120 -17.47 -14.90 10.72
C ARG A 120 -17.17 -15.95 11.78
N THR A 121 -16.13 -16.76 11.59
CA THR A 121 -15.74 -17.78 12.60
C THR A 121 -15.29 -17.17 13.94
N ARG A 122 -14.74 -15.96 13.91
CA ARG A 122 -14.29 -15.23 15.11
C ARG A 122 -14.95 -13.86 15.20
N HIS A 123 -15.68 -13.61 16.29
CA HIS A 123 -16.20 -12.28 16.61
C HIS A 123 -15.31 -11.61 17.66
N ILE A 124 -14.46 -10.68 17.23
CA ILE A 124 -13.61 -9.91 18.15
C ILE A 124 -14.44 -8.75 18.72
N SER A 125 -14.47 -8.64 20.05
CA SER A 125 -15.15 -7.51 20.69
C SER A 125 -14.35 -6.24 20.41
N PRO A 126 -15.00 -5.15 19.98
CA PRO A 126 -14.28 -3.91 19.72
C PRO A 126 -13.67 -3.40 21.02
N VAL A 127 -12.39 -3.03 20.98
CA VAL A 127 -11.67 -2.48 22.12
C VAL A 127 -11.64 -0.96 21.99
N THR A 128 -11.93 -0.28 23.10
CA THR A 128 -11.86 1.18 23.14
C THR A 128 -10.42 1.65 23.00
N ILE A 129 -10.18 2.56 22.06
CA ILE A 129 -8.90 3.29 21.88
C ILE A 129 -8.75 4.35 22.96
N PHE A 130 -9.86 5.02 23.27
CA PHE A 130 -9.91 6.11 24.23
C PHE A 130 -11.24 6.09 24.99
N ARG A 131 -11.15 6.45 26.27
CA ARG A 131 -12.28 6.78 27.14
C ARG A 131 -11.90 8.06 27.87
N GLY A 132 -12.78 9.04 27.81
CA GLY A 132 -12.58 10.34 28.43
C GLY A 132 -13.51 11.39 27.86
N GLU A 133 -13.17 12.65 28.08
CA GLU A 133 -14.00 13.78 27.72
C GLU A 133 -13.59 14.36 26.36
N LEU A 134 -14.59 14.63 25.51
CA LEU A 134 -14.53 15.55 24.38
C LEU A 134 -14.77 16.97 24.92
N GLU A 135 -13.71 17.76 24.96
CA GLU A 135 -13.74 19.14 25.40
C GLU A 135 -14.14 20.06 24.24
N ILE A 136 -15.37 20.56 24.27
CA ILE A 136 -15.89 21.57 23.32
C ILE A 136 -15.46 22.96 23.77
N SER A 137 -15.49 23.21 25.08
CA SER A 137 -14.96 24.41 25.74
C SER A 137 -14.54 24.06 27.16
N LEU A 138 -13.86 24.99 27.84
CA LEU A 138 -13.44 24.82 29.25
C LEU A 138 -14.61 24.47 30.20
N LYS A 139 -15.85 24.82 29.84
CA LYS A 139 -17.07 24.55 30.63
C LYS A 139 -17.91 23.40 30.10
N MET A 140 -17.77 23.05 28.82
CA MET A 140 -18.61 22.05 28.15
C MET A 140 -17.76 20.86 27.73
N LYS A 141 -17.98 19.74 28.42
CA LYS A 141 -17.28 18.48 28.21
C LYS A 141 -18.30 17.36 28.10
N ILE A 142 -18.13 16.51 27.10
CA ILE A 142 -19.02 15.37 26.82
C ILE A 142 -18.19 14.10 26.97
N LYS A 143 -18.66 13.11 27.73
CA LYS A 143 -17.90 11.86 27.82
C LYS A 143 -18.12 11.01 26.57
N VAL A 144 -17.02 10.60 25.97
CA VAL A 144 -17.00 9.83 24.73
C VAL A 144 -16.09 8.62 24.84
N TRP A 145 -16.50 7.56 24.18
CA TRP A 145 -15.70 6.36 23.98
C TRP A 145 -15.39 6.23 22.49
N VAL A 146 -14.14 5.90 22.18
CA VAL A 146 -13.67 5.81 20.80
C VAL A 146 -13.30 4.38 20.49
N TYR A 147 -13.84 3.84 19.41
CA TYR A 147 -13.58 2.49 18.92
C TYR A 147 -13.00 2.51 17.51
N LYS A 148 -12.26 1.47 17.13
CA LYS A 148 -11.88 1.27 15.72
C LYS A 148 -13.09 0.80 14.93
N LYS A 149 -13.45 1.50 13.85
CA LYS A 149 -14.49 1.05 12.92
C LYS A 149 -13.90 0.14 11.85
N THR A 150 -12.73 0.50 11.34
CA THR A 150 -11.95 -0.30 10.39
C THR A 150 -10.58 -0.61 10.98
N ALA A 151 -10.02 -1.74 10.60
CA ALA A 151 -8.63 -2.08 10.88
C ALA A 151 -8.17 -3.07 9.82
N GLU A 152 -6.93 -2.91 9.36
CA GLU A 152 -6.29 -3.91 8.50
C GLU A 152 -6.13 -5.24 9.26
N GLU A 153 -6.64 -6.33 8.67
CA GLU A 153 -6.38 -7.68 9.17
C GLU A 153 -5.04 -8.18 8.63
N LYS A 154 -4.10 -8.41 9.55
CA LYS A 154 -2.74 -8.85 9.22
C LYS A 154 -2.61 -10.36 9.29
N PHE A 155 -1.65 -10.90 8.54
CA PHE A 155 -1.28 -12.31 8.66
C PHE A 155 -0.83 -12.66 10.09
N PRO A 156 -1.09 -13.91 10.53
CA PRO A 156 -0.42 -14.44 11.71
C PRO A 156 1.10 -14.34 11.56
N THR A 157 1.79 -13.99 12.65
CA THR A 157 3.25 -13.93 12.65
C THR A 157 3.83 -15.33 12.47
N LEU A 158 4.63 -15.51 11.41
CA LEU A 158 5.39 -16.72 11.18
C LEU A 158 6.71 -16.65 11.95
N LYS A 159 7.12 -17.76 12.56
CA LYS A 159 8.42 -17.89 13.23
C LYS A 159 9.38 -18.65 12.33
N LYS A 160 10.66 -18.29 12.38
CA LYS A 160 11.73 -19.05 11.70
C LYS A 160 11.90 -20.40 12.42
N TYR A 161 11.89 -21.47 11.65
CA TYR A 161 12.07 -22.85 12.11
C TYR A 161 13.35 -23.41 11.50
N SER A 162 14.15 -24.15 12.29
CA SER A 162 15.36 -24.80 11.80
C SER A 162 15.21 -26.32 11.79
N ASP A 163 15.39 -26.90 10.60
CA ASP A 163 15.42 -28.35 10.38
C ASP A 163 16.73 -29.01 10.86
N LYS A 164 17.74 -28.21 11.20
CA LYS A 164 19.07 -28.68 11.64
C LYS A 164 19.11 -29.15 13.09
N ALA A 165 18.07 -28.88 13.89
CA ALA A 165 18.01 -29.36 15.27
C ALA A 165 17.66 -30.87 15.30
N PRO A 166 18.32 -31.68 16.15
CA PRO A 166 18.14 -33.14 16.13
C PRO A 166 16.67 -33.51 16.38
N PRO A 167 16.03 -34.29 15.49
CA PRO A 167 14.61 -34.67 15.62
C PRO A 167 14.33 -35.57 16.84
N THR A 168 15.37 -36.04 17.51
CA THR A 168 15.30 -36.95 18.66
C THR A 168 15.21 -36.25 20.01
N ASP A 169 15.49 -34.94 20.10
CA ASP A 169 15.44 -34.22 21.37
C ASP A 169 14.09 -33.53 21.58
N LYS A 170 13.27 -34.09 22.48
CA LYS A 170 11.93 -33.59 22.81
C LYS A 170 11.92 -32.21 23.48
N PHE A 171 13.08 -31.69 23.88
CA PHE A 171 13.24 -30.37 24.50
C PHE A 171 13.89 -29.34 23.57
N ALA A 172 14.29 -29.74 22.35
CA ALA A 172 14.78 -28.80 21.36
C ALA A 172 13.64 -27.86 20.91
N THR A 173 13.84 -26.56 21.07
CA THR A 173 12.80 -25.55 20.79
C THR A 173 12.64 -25.27 19.29
N HIS A 174 13.60 -25.71 18.44
CA HIS A 174 13.70 -25.41 17.00
C HIS A 174 13.62 -23.90 16.63
N ASP A 175 13.57 -23.03 17.64
CA ASP A 175 13.51 -21.57 17.52
C ASP A 175 14.88 -21.02 17.11
N VAL A 176 14.90 -20.21 16.06
CA VAL A 176 16.11 -19.50 15.62
C VAL A 176 16.24 -18.20 16.41
N LYS A 177 17.35 -18.03 17.15
CA LYS A 177 17.72 -16.75 17.78
C LYS A 177 18.67 -15.98 16.86
N VAL A 178 18.41 -14.69 16.68
CA VAL A 178 19.24 -13.79 15.86
C VAL A 178 19.82 -12.74 16.79
N ASP A 179 21.14 -12.73 16.93
CA ASP A 179 21.89 -11.73 17.66
C ASP A 179 22.60 -10.79 16.67
N TYR A 180 22.60 -9.49 16.96
CA TYR A 180 23.18 -8.47 16.10
C TYR A 180 24.42 -7.85 16.74
N GLU A 181 25.55 -7.92 16.05
CA GLU A 181 26.79 -7.25 16.40
C GLU A 181 26.97 -5.98 15.56
N TYR A 182 27.45 -4.90 16.19
CA TYR A 182 27.69 -3.62 15.53
C TYR A 182 29.20 -3.35 15.54
N GLN A 183 29.78 -3.25 14.36
CA GLN A 183 31.21 -3.01 14.15
C GLN A 183 31.46 -1.53 13.84
N SER A 184 32.68 -1.06 14.16
CA SER A 184 33.11 0.28 13.78
C SER A 184 33.31 0.38 12.27
N VAL A 185 32.95 1.52 11.68
CA VAL A 185 33.20 1.78 10.25
C VAL A 185 34.70 2.00 9.99
N GLU A 186 35.43 2.55 10.97
CA GLU A 186 36.87 2.81 10.87
C GLU A 186 37.72 1.55 11.10
N ASP A 187 37.19 0.58 11.85
CA ASP A 187 37.89 -0.66 12.23
C ASP A 187 36.88 -1.82 12.31
N PRO A 188 36.70 -2.59 11.22
CA PRO A 188 35.70 -3.67 11.14
C PRO A 188 35.89 -4.79 12.16
N ASP A 189 37.12 -5.00 12.64
CA ASP A 189 37.43 -6.06 13.62
C ASP A 189 37.01 -5.67 15.04
N LYS A 190 36.62 -4.41 15.27
CA LYS A 190 36.24 -3.89 16.57
C LYS A 190 34.72 -3.84 16.74
N VAL A 191 34.21 -4.76 17.57
CA VAL A 191 32.81 -4.75 18.01
C VAL A 191 32.57 -3.65 19.04
N VAL A 192 31.57 -2.80 18.80
CA VAL A 192 31.21 -1.68 19.69
C VAL A 192 30.20 -2.15 20.74
N PRO A 193 30.50 -2.10 22.05
CA PRO A 193 29.57 -2.50 23.11
C PRO A 193 28.31 -1.62 23.18
N PRO A 194 27.14 -2.15 23.58
CA PRO A 194 25.89 -1.39 23.68
C PRO A 194 25.98 -0.10 24.51
N GLU A 195 26.79 -0.09 25.57
CA GLU A 195 26.96 1.05 26.48
C GLU A 195 27.66 2.25 25.81
N GLN A 196 28.46 2.00 24.78
CA GLN A 196 29.18 3.03 24.02
C GLN A 196 28.38 3.53 22.81
N ARG A 197 27.17 2.99 22.58
CA ARG A 197 26.33 3.35 21.44
C ARG A 197 25.42 4.51 21.81
N ILE A 198 25.53 5.61 21.07
CA ILE A 198 24.63 6.76 21.16
C ILE A 198 23.85 6.87 19.85
N LYS A 199 22.55 7.18 19.94
CA LYS A 199 21.72 7.35 18.76
C LYS A 199 22.06 8.67 18.06
N GLY A 200 22.54 8.58 16.82
CA GLY A 200 22.75 9.73 15.94
C GLY A 200 21.51 10.06 15.14
N TYR A 201 21.15 11.35 15.09
CA TYR A 201 20.09 11.87 14.24
C TYR A 201 20.71 12.69 13.12
N ARG A 202 20.28 12.48 11.88
CA ARG A 202 20.75 13.27 10.74
C ARG A 202 20.06 14.63 10.74
N TYR A 203 20.84 15.69 10.69
CA TYR A 203 20.38 17.06 10.49
C TYR A 203 21.11 17.64 9.27
N GLY A 204 20.48 17.51 8.10
CA GLY A 204 21.15 17.73 6.82
C GLY A 204 22.31 16.75 6.63
N PRO A 205 23.52 17.22 6.25
CA PRO A 205 24.70 16.36 6.09
C PRO A 205 25.34 15.94 7.42
N GLN A 206 25.01 16.59 8.54
CA GLN A 206 25.63 16.34 9.84
C GLN A 206 24.88 15.26 10.63
N VAL A 207 25.61 14.44 11.38
CA VAL A 207 25.03 13.50 12.35
C VAL A 207 25.19 14.09 13.75
N VAL A 208 24.06 14.40 14.39
CA VAL A 208 24.02 14.93 15.75
C VAL A 208 23.74 13.79 16.73
N PRO A 209 24.70 13.39 17.57
CA PRO A 209 24.46 12.40 18.61
C PRO A 209 23.62 13.03 19.73
N ILE A 210 22.52 12.37 20.11
CA ILE A 210 21.69 12.79 21.23
C ILE A 210 21.48 11.60 22.16
N SER A 211 21.81 11.77 23.44
CA SER A 211 21.61 10.72 24.43
C SER A 211 20.11 10.48 24.71
N SER A 212 19.76 9.31 25.21
CA SER A 212 18.37 9.00 25.59
C SER A 212 17.83 9.93 26.68
N ALA A 213 18.68 10.35 27.63
CA ALA A 213 18.32 11.25 28.72
C ALA A 213 18.02 12.67 28.22
N GLU A 214 18.87 13.22 27.34
CA GLU A 214 18.65 14.53 26.72
C GLU A 214 17.40 14.52 25.85
N TRP A 215 17.22 13.47 25.04
CA TRP A 215 16.04 13.31 24.21
C TRP A 215 14.75 13.29 25.05
N ASP A 216 14.77 12.61 26.20
CA ASP A 216 13.63 12.52 27.11
C ASP A 216 13.30 13.82 27.85
N ALA A 217 14.28 14.71 27.98
CA ALA A 217 14.10 16.06 28.53
C ALA A 217 13.49 17.02 27.50
N VAL A 218 13.95 16.97 26.24
CA VAL A 218 13.51 17.90 25.18
C VAL A 218 12.24 17.45 24.45
N LYS A 219 11.88 16.16 24.51
CA LYS A 219 10.70 15.65 23.79
C LYS A 219 9.42 16.35 24.24
N PHE A 220 8.58 16.69 23.27
CA PHE A 220 7.24 17.19 23.51
C PHE A 220 6.38 16.12 24.22
N LYS A 221 5.73 16.50 25.33
CA LYS A 221 4.90 15.61 26.16
C LYS A 221 3.45 16.10 26.10
N PRO A 222 2.61 15.56 25.18
CA PRO A 222 1.24 16.03 25.06
C PRO A 222 0.34 15.49 26.16
N GLU A 223 -0.61 16.32 26.59
CA GLU A 223 -1.68 15.90 27.50
C GLU A 223 -2.69 15.00 26.78
N LYS A 224 -3.06 13.89 27.44
CA LYS A 224 -4.14 12.99 27.02
C LYS A 224 -5.47 13.76 27.00
N GLY A 225 -6.23 13.62 25.92
CA GLY A 225 -7.56 14.23 25.80
C GLY A 225 -7.97 14.44 24.36
N VAL A 226 -9.26 14.73 24.18
CA VAL A 226 -9.82 15.15 22.90
C VAL A 226 -10.33 16.57 23.04
N LYS A 227 -9.78 17.50 22.26
CA LYS A 227 -10.13 18.93 22.31
C LYS A 227 -10.63 19.38 20.94
N LEU A 228 -11.76 20.07 20.91
CA LEU A 228 -12.27 20.71 19.71
C LEU A 228 -11.38 21.91 19.34
N LEU A 229 -10.91 21.93 18.09
CA LEU A 229 -10.16 23.07 17.55
C LEU A 229 -11.08 24.06 16.85
N GLY A 230 -12.10 23.56 16.13
CA GLY A 230 -13.09 24.38 15.46
C GLY A 230 -14.00 23.58 14.53
N PHE A 231 -14.89 24.29 13.85
CA PHE A 231 -15.76 23.72 12.83
C PHE A 231 -15.36 24.23 11.45
N ALA A 232 -15.49 23.38 10.44
CA ALA A 232 -15.24 23.69 9.03
C ALA A 232 -16.42 23.23 8.17
N ASP A 233 -16.56 23.79 6.97
CA ASP A 233 -17.49 23.26 5.96
C ASP A 233 -17.05 21.86 5.54
N ALA A 234 -18.03 20.96 5.38
CA ALA A 234 -17.76 19.59 4.94
C ALA A 234 -17.04 19.55 3.57
N SER A 235 -17.28 20.53 2.69
CA SER A 235 -16.63 20.66 1.39
C SER A 235 -15.12 20.97 1.47
N ASN A 236 -14.65 21.58 2.56
CA ASN A 236 -13.24 21.91 2.75
C ASN A 236 -12.40 20.68 3.10
N VAL A 237 -13.03 19.63 3.64
CA VAL A 237 -12.35 18.40 4.04
C VAL A 237 -12.64 17.30 3.01
N ARG A 238 -11.70 17.14 2.07
CA ARG A 238 -11.86 16.17 0.98
C ARG A 238 -11.47 14.76 1.43
N ARG A 239 -12.14 13.75 0.86
CA ARG A 239 -11.91 12.33 1.19
C ARG A 239 -10.45 11.89 1.02
N HIS A 240 -9.75 12.40 0.01
CA HIS A 240 -8.35 12.05 -0.25
C HIS A 240 -7.36 12.63 0.77
N TYR A 241 -7.81 13.48 1.70
CA TYR A 241 -6.98 13.92 2.83
C TYR A 241 -6.95 12.90 3.96
N TYR A 242 -7.87 11.93 4.01
CA TYR A 242 -7.91 11.00 5.14
C TYR A 242 -6.67 10.13 5.21
N VAL A 243 -6.10 10.06 6.41
CA VAL A 243 -4.93 9.25 6.74
C VAL A 243 -5.36 8.21 7.79
N LYS A 244 -4.77 7.01 7.72
CA LYS A 244 -5.01 5.88 8.65
C LYS A 244 -6.45 5.33 8.64
N ASP A 245 -6.67 4.34 9.50
CA ASP A 245 -7.97 3.71 9.77
C ASP A 245 -9.00 4.68 10.36
N VAL A 246 -10.28 4.37 10.13
CA VAL A 246 -11.42 5.12 10.65
C VAL A 246 -11.76 4.68 12.07
N ASN A 247 -11.99 5.66 12.94
CA ASN A 247 -12.51 5.43 14.29
C ASN A 247 -13.95 5.94 14.40
N ILE A 248 -14.69 5.41 15.36
CA ILE A 248 -16.04 5.85 15.69
C ILE A 248 -16.07 6.40 17.12
N PHE A 249 -16.66 7.58 17.28
CA PHE A 249 -16.91 8.23 18.56
C PHE A 249 -18.36 7.99 18.93
N ILE A 250 -18.57 7.41 20.10
CA ILE A 250 -19.89 7.25 20.71
C ILE A 250 -19.89 7.93 22.08
N ALA A 251 -21.08 8.31 22.56
CA ALA A 251 -21.23 8.73 23.95
C ALA A 251 -20.89 7.58 24.92
N GLU A 252 -20.57 7.91 26.17
CA GLU A 252 -20.40 6.89 27.22
C GLU A 252 -21.66 5.99 27.30
N PRO A 253 -21.52 4.67 27.05
CA PRO A 253 -22.68 3.78 27.09
C PRO A 253 -23.33 3.79 28.48
N GLY A 254 -24.63 4.08 28.51
CA GLY A 254 -25.42 4.19 29.75
C GLY A 254 -25.58 5.62 30.29
N ASP A 255 -24.84 6.61 29.80
CA ASP A 255 -25.09 8.02 30.13
C ASP A 255 -26.03 8.67 29.11
N THR A 256 -27.27 8.91 29.54
CA THR A 256 -28.32 9.51 28.69
C THR A 256 -28.04 10.98 28.37
N ARG A 257 -27.37 11.72 29.27
CA ARG A 257 -27.05 13.15 29.03
C ARG A 257 -25.98 13.29 27.97
N ASP A 258 -24.92 12.49 28.06
CA ASP A 258 -23.85 12.50 27.06
C ASP A 258 -24.35 12.00 25.71
N THR A 259 -25.21 10.98 25.70
CA THR A 259 -25.86 10.48 24.48
C THR A 259 -26.68 11.57 23.79
N LEU A 260 -27.51 12.29 24.55
CA LEU A 260 -28.30 13.40 24.01
C LEU A 260 -27.40 14.52 23.47
N ALA A 261 -26.31 14.84 24.17
CA ALA A 261 -25.38 15.89 23.76
C ALA A 261 -24.64 15.53 22.46
N VAL A 262 -24.18 14.28 22.31
CA VAL A 262 -23.57 13.77 21.07
C VAL A 262 -24.58 13.82 19.92
N SER A 263 -25.80 13.33 20.11
CA SER A 263 -26.82 13.33 19.06
C SER A 263 -27.26 14.74 18.65
N ALA A 264 -27.45 15.65 19.61
CA ALA A 264 -27.77 17.04 19.34
C ALA A 264 -26.66 17.71 18.50
N LEU A 265 -25.39 17.48 18.86
CA LEU A 265 -24.26 18.00 18.12
C LEU A 265 -24.16 17.40 16.72
N ALA A 266 -24.33 16.09 16.57
CA ALA A 266 -24.26 15.40 15.28
C ALA A 266 -25.33 15.88 14.30
N ARG A 267 -26.57 16.02 14.77
CA ARG A 267 -27.69 16.51 13.96
C ARG A 267 -27.51 17.98 13.56
N ALA A 268 -27.10 18.84 14.49
CA ALA A 268 -26.81 20.25 14.19
C ALA A 268 -25.69 20.39 13.16
N MET A 269 -24.61 19.61 13.29
CA MET A 269 -23.51 19.58 12.32
C MET A 269 -23.99 19.14 10.94
N LYS A 270 -24.87 18.13 10.87
CA LYS A 270 -25.43 17.66 9.60
C LYS A 270 -26.32 18.71 8.94
N GLU A 271 -27.21 19.35 9.70
CA GLU A 271 -28.12 20.39 9.22
C GLU A 271 -27.34 21.59 8.64
N MET A 272 -26.26 21.99 9.32
CA MET A 272 -25.40 23.10 8.89
C MET A 272 -24.34 22.69 7.86
N ASN A 273 -24.29 21.41 7.45
CA ASN A 273 -23.24 20.83 6.60
C ASN A 273 -21.80 21.13 7.07
N LYS A 274 -21.59 21.06 8.39
CA LYS A 274 -20.30 21.31 9.05
C LYS A 274 -19.67 20.00 9.55
N VAL A 275 -18.35 20.03 9.66
CA VAL A 275 -17.53 19.00 10.30
C VAL A 275 -16.72 19.64 11.43
N ALA A 276 -16.31 18.85 12.42
CA ALA A 276 -15.54 19.34 13.56
C ALA A 276 -14.09 18.87 13.48
N ILE A 277 -13.14 19.78 13.65
CA ILE A 277 -11.71 19.46 13.69
C ILE A 277 -11.30 19.32 15.14
N VAL A 278 -10.68 18.18 15.48
CA VAL A 278 -10.33 17.84 16.85
C VAL A 278 -8.86 17.45 16.97
N ARG A 279 -8.25 17.85 18.09
CA ARG A 279 -6.95 17.35 18.57
C ARG A 279 -7.19 16.14 19.45
N CYS A 280 -6.54 15.03 19.15
CA CYS A 280 -6.67 13.76 19.86
C CYS A 280 -5.33 13.24 20.36
N VAL A 281 -5.29 12.92 21.66
CA VAL A 281 -4.19 12.18 22.31
C VAL A 281 -4.82 11.04 23.09
N TRP A 282 -4.63 9.81 22.60
CA TRP A 282 -5.41 8.65 23.04
C TRP A 282 -4.92 8.09 24.38
N ARG A 283 -3.60 8.08 24.61
CA ARG A 283 -2.97 7.47 25.79
C ARG A 283 -2.08 8.48 26.51
N GLN A 284 -1.97 8.32 27.84
CA GLN A 284 -1.01 9.09 28.63
C GLN A 284 0.42 8.69 28.23
N GLY A 285 1.29 9.67 28.01
CA GLY A 285 2.66 9.44 27.54
C GLY A 285 2.79 9.10 26.05
N GLN A 286 1.68 9.13 25.28
CA GLN A 286 1.75 9.08 23.82
C GLN A 286 2.53 10.30 23.32
N GLN A 287 3.50 10.10 22.42
CA GLN A 287 4.32 11.21 21.91
C GLN A 287 3.63 11.98 20.78
N ASN A 288 2.91 11.27 19.91
CA ASN A 288 2.32 11.85 18.72
C ASN A 288 0.93 12.41 19.02
N VAL A 289 0.63 13.61 18.53
CA VAL A 289 -0.72 14.17 18.53
C VAL A 289 -1.40 13.80 17.21
N ALA A 290 -2.63 13.30 17.27
CA ALA A 290 -3.44 13.13 16.08
C ALA A 290 -4.36 14.35 15.92
N VAL A 291 -4.41 14.93 14.73
CA VAL A 291 -5.47 15.88 14.36
C VAL A 291 -6.41 15.14 13.41
N GLY A 292 -7.70 15.30 13.59
CA GLY A 292 -8.66 14.64 12.73
C GLY A 292 -9.98 15.37 12.65
N VAL A 293 -10.81 14.87 11.74
CA VAL A 293 -12.15 15.40 11.48
C VAL A 293 -13.20 14.45 12.04
N LEU A 294 -14.18 15.00 12.75
CA LEU A 294 -15.42 14.34 13.14
C LEU A 294 -16.50 14.67 12.12
N THR A 295 -16.97 13.63 11.43
CA THR A 295 -18.09 13.69 10.48
C THR A 295 -19.33 13.12 11.17
N PRO A 296 -20.47 13.81 11.17
CA PRO A 296 -21.68 13.34 11.84
C PRO A 296 -22.23 12.08 11.15
N ASN A 297 -22.50 11.06 11.95
CA ASN A 297 -23.13 9.81 11.53
C ASN A 297 -24.47 9.66 12.26
N ILE A 298 -25.56 9.99 11.55
CA ILE A 298 -26.92 9.94 12.09
C ILE A 298 -27.45 8.52 11.94
N SER A 299 -27.99 8.00 13.03
CA SER A 299 -28.67 6.71 13.03
C SER A 299 -30.07 6.84 12.42
N GLU A 300 -30.44 5.89 11.55
CA GLU A 300 -31.81 5.78 11.02
C GLU A 300 -32.76 5.08 12.00
N ASN A 301 -32.24 4.25 12.90
CA ASN A 301 -33.04 3.52 13.88
C ASN A 301 -33.12 4.28 15.20
N ASP A 302 -34.32 4.37 15.78
CA ASP A 302 -34.55 5.02 17.08
C ASP A 302 -33.82 4.34 18.24
N ASN A 303 -33.47 3.05 18.09
CA ASN A 303 -32.78 2.26 19.10
C ASN A 303 -31.26 2.44 19.08
N THR A 304 -30.69 3.12 18.08
CA THR A 304 -29.25 3.37 17.98
C THR A 304 -28.96 4.85 18.08
N ALA A 305 -28.03 5.20 18.98
CA ALA A 305 -27.61 6.59 19.16
C ALA A 305 -26.78 7.08 17.97
N ASP A 306 -26.85 8.39 17.70
CA ASP A 306 -26.00 9.04 16.72
C ASP A 306 -24.52 9.01 17.18
N SER A 307 -23.61 9.11 16.21
CA SER A 307 -22.17 8.98 16.44
C SER A 307 -21.36 9.89 15.53
N PHE A 308 -20.04 9.87 15.65
CA PHE A 308 -19.15 10.53 14.70
C PHE A 308 -18.14 9.56 14.11
N TYR A 309 -17.90 9.66 12.80
CA TYR A 309 -16.73 9.09 12.17
C TYR A 309 -15.54 10.02 12.35
N PHE A 310 -14.45 9.47 12.88
CA PHE A 310 -13.18 10.16 13.03
C PHE A 310 -12.19 9.66 11.98
N ASN A 311 -11.74 10.59 11.13
CA ASN A 311 -10.68 10.36 10.17
C ASN A 311 -9.47 11.23 10.53
N THR A 312 -8.27 10.65 10.55
CA THR A 312 -7.06 11.43 10.83
C THR A 312 -6.76 12.31 9.62
N LEU A 313 -6.39 13.56 9.86
CA LEU A 313 -5.95 14.50 8.83
C LEU A 313 -4.42 14.57 8.78
N PRO A 314 -3.83 14.89 7.62
CA PRO A 314 -2.40 15.00 7.47
C PRO A 314 -1.92 16.31 8.12
N PHE A 315 -0.69 16.32 8.59
CA PHE A 315 0.03 17.56 8.84
C PHE A 315 0.63 18.09 7.53
N ILE A 316 1.15 19.31 7.55
CA ILE A 316 1.75 19.92 6.35
C ILE A 316 2.96 19.12 5.85
N GLU A 317 3.69 18.49 6.76
CA GLU A 317 4.84 17.64 6.47
C GLU A 317 4.45 16.30 5.81
N ASP A 318 3.19 15.87 5.93
CA ASP A 318 2.67 14.66 5.29
C ASP A 318 2.23 14.90 3.84
N VAL A 319 1.99 16.16 3.45
CA VAL A 319 1.48 16.52 2.13
C VAL A 319 2.63 16.60 1.12
N ARG A 320 2.47 15.92 -0.02
CA ARG A 320 3.42 15.96 -1.14
C ARG A 320 2.80 16.72 -2.32
N GLU A 321 3.39 17.84 -2.67
CA GLU A 321 2.94 18.66 -3.79
C GLU A 321 3.62 18.23 -5.09
N PHE A 322 2.97 17.33 -5.81
CA PHE A 322 3.38 16.96 -7.16
C PHE A 322 2.57 17.75 -8.18
N GLN A 323 3.28 18.45 -9.07
CA GLN A 323 2.65 19.20 -10.15
C GLN A 323 2.45 18.29 -11.37
N PHE A 324 1.19 18.12 -11.78
CA PHE A 324 0.83 17.40 -12.99
C PHE A 324 0.11 18.34 -13.96
N PRO A 325 0.40 18.26 -15.28
CA PRO A 325 -0.36 19.02 -16.26
C PRO A 325 -1.83 18.57 -16.26
N SER A 326 -2.75 19.53 -16.39
CA SER A 326 -4.17 19.23 -16.54
C SER A 326 -4.44 18.49 -17.85
N PHE A 327 -5.26 17.44 -17.80
CA PHE A 327 -5.66 16.71 -19.01
C PHE A 327 -6.38 17.61 -20.03
N SER A 328 -7.07 18.66 -19.58
CA SER A 328 -7.75 19.63 -20.46
C SER A 328 -6.80 20.51 -21.27
N ASN A 329 -5.54 20.63 -20.85
CA ASN A 329 -4.55 21.45 -21.53
C ASN A 329 -3.80 20.67 -22.63
N PHE A 330 -4.05 19.36 -22.77
CA PHE A 330 -3.44 18.58 -23.83
C PHE A 330 -3.97 18.98 -25.21
N PRO A 331 -3.14 18.85 -26.27
CA PRO A 331 -3.56 19.12 -27.64
C PRO A 331 -4.84 18.37 -28.01
N ALA A 332 -5.65 18.94 -28.90
CA ALA A 332 -6.90 18.32 -29.37
C ALA A 332 -6.70 16.91 -29.95
N SER A 333 -5.50 16.59 -30.44
CA SER A 333 -5.14 15.25 -30.92
C SER A 333 -5.05 14.19 -29.81
N TRP A 334 -4.91 14.60 -28.55
CA TRP A 334 -4.85 13.71 -27.38
C TRP A 334 -6.14 13.73 -26.58
N GLN A 335 -7.08 14.63 -26.91
CA GLN A 335 -8.42 14.61 -26.33
C GLN A 335 -9.21 13.44 -26.93
N PRO A 336 -10.02 12.73 -26.12
CA PRO A 336 -10.85 11.67 -26.62
C PRO A 336 -11.89 12.22 -27.61
N ASN A 337 -12.07 11.53 -28.73
CA ASN A 337 -13.16 11.85 -29.66
C ASN A 337 -14.49 11.24 -29.18
N ASP A 338 -15.61 11.66 -29.78
CA ASP A 338 -16.95 11.19 -29.39
C ASP A 338 -17.10 9.67 -29.43
N LYS A 339 -16.47 9.00 -30.41
CA LYS A 339 -16.49 7.53 -30.54
C LYS A 339 -15.72 6.83 -29.42
N GLN A 340 -14.60 7.40 -29.01
CA GLN A 340 -13.78 6.92 -27.89
C GLN A 340 -14.50 7.11 -26.56
N GLN A 341 -15.16 8.26 -26.38
CA GLN A 341 -15.97 8.53 -25.20
C GLN A 341 -17.16 7.56 -25.12
N GLU A 342 -17.91 7.38 -26.20
CA GLU A 342 -19.04 6.44 -26.23
C GLU A 342 -18.60 4.99 -25.95
N ALA A 343 -17.48 4.55 -26.53
CA ALA A 343 -16.94 3.22 -26.26
C ALA A 343 -16.50 3.06 -24.79
N ALA A 344 -15.94 4.12 -24.19
CA ALA A 344 -15.58 4.13 -22.77
C ALA A 344 -16.83 4.09 -21.87
N ASP A 345 -17.87 4.85 -22.20
CA ASP A 345 -19.13 4.87 -21.45
C ASP A 345 -19.84 3.50 -21.50
N GLU A 346 -19.84 2.84 -22.65
CA GLU A 346 -20.36 1.47 -22.78
C GLU A 346 -19.55 0.47 -21.94
N LEU A 347 -18.22 0.61 -21.90
CA LEU A 347 -17.36 -0.23 -21.07
C LEU A 347 -17.64 -0.03 -19.57
N VAL A 348 -17.82 1.22 -19.13
CA VAL A 348 -18.16 1.54 -17.73
C VAL A 348 -19.53 0.96 -17.36
N LYS A 349 -20.54 1.10 -18.22
CA LYS A 349 -21.88 0.52 -18.01
C LYS A 349 -21.84 -1.01 -17.94
N MET A 350 -20.99 -1.65 -18.74
CA MET A 350 -20.81 -3.10 -18.73
C MET A 350 -20.19 -3.59 -17.41
N LEU A 351 -19.24 -2.85 -16.84
CA LEU A 351 -18.50 -3.21 -15.64
C LEU A 351 -19.09 -2.63 -14.35
N ASP A 352 -20.36 -2.21 -14.40
CA ASP A 352 -21.07 -1.68 -13.22
C ASP A 352 -21.32 -2.79 -12.19
N LEU A 353 -20.78 -2.59 -10.99
CA LEU A 353 -20.87 -3.52 -9.87
C LEU A 353 -22.06 -3.23 -8.94
N ALA A 354 -22.75 -2.10 -9.15
CA ALA A 354 -23.87 -1.63 -8.34
C ALA A 354 -25.07 -1.22 -9.22
N PRO A 355 -25.61 -2.12 -10.06
CA PRO A 355 -26.72 -1.79 -10.94
C PRO A 355 -27.97 -1.47 -10.11
N SER A 356 -28.65 -0.36 -10.40
CA SER A 356 -29.80 0.16 -9.61
C SER A 356 -30.96 -0.82 -9.38
N SER A 357 -30.98 -1.95 -10.09
CA SER A 357 -32.00 -3.01 -10.00
C SER A 357 -31.61 -4.22 -9.14
N LYS A 358 -30.36 -4.33 -8.66
CA LYS A 358 -29.86 -5.47 -7.88
C LYS A 358 -28.94 -4.99 -6.77
N ASP A 359 -28.74 -5.84 -5.77
CA ASP A 359 -27.74 -5.62 -4.74
C ASP A 359 -26.33 -5.57 -5.34
N ASP A 360 -25.45 -4.80 -4.72
CA ASP A 360 -24.04 -4.71 -5.08
C ASP A 360 -23.40 -6.11 -5.18
N VAL A 361 -22.69 -6.36 -6.28
CA VAL A 361 -22.10 -7.68 -6.56
C VAL A 361 -21.00 -8.01 -5.53
N LEU A 362 -20.20 -7.01 -5.15
CA LEU A 362 -19.07 -7.12 -4.22
C LEU A 362 -19.25 -6.16 -3.04
N LEU A 363 -20.10 -6.55 -2.08
CA LEU A 363 -20.28 -5.81 -0.84
C LEU A 363 -19.02 -5.90 0.04
N PRO A 364 -18.35 -4.79 0.39
CA PRO A 364 -17.14 -4.83 1.21
C PRO A 364 -17.32 -5.51 2.57
N GLU A 365 -18.52 -5.44 3.16
CA GLU A 365 -18.81 -6.05 4.47
C GLU A 365 -18.90 -7.58 4.42
N PHE A 366 -19.20 -8.14 3.25
CA PHE A 366 -19.40 -9.57 3.00
C PHE A 366 -18.37 -10.16 2.02
N THR A 367 -17.44 -9.36 1.53
CA THR A 367 -16.34 -9.84 0.67
C THR A 367 -15.10 -10.06 1.54
N PRO A 368 -14.66 -11.31 1.75
CA PRO A 368 -13.48 -11.59 2.57
C PRO A 368 -12.20 -11.17 1.84
N ASN A 369 -11.10 -11.01 2.59
CA ASN A 369 -9.79 -10.79 1.99
C ASN A 369 -9.31 -12.07 1.29
N PRO A 370 -9.17 -12.07 -0.06
CA PRO A 370 -8.85 -13.29 -0.81
C PRO A 370 -7.46 -13.85 -0.48
N ILE A 371 -6.53 -13.00 -0.01
CA ILE A 371 -5.17 -13.43 0.33
C ILE A 371 -5.16 -14.19 1.66
N LEU A 372 -5.92 -13.72 2.65
CA LEU A 372 -6.06 -14.40 3.95
C LEU A 372 -6.80 -15.74 3.79
N GLU A 373 -7.88 -15.76 3.00
CA GLU A 373 -8.60 -17.00 2.69
C GLU A 373 -7.70 -18.04 2.01
N ARG A 374 -6.91 -17.60 1.02
CA ARG A 374 -5.93 -18.49 0.37
C ARG A 374 -4.88 -19.01 1.35
N PHE A 375 -4.39 -18.16 2.25
CA PHE A 375 -3.42 -18.54 3.27
C PHE A 375 -3.98 -19.59 4.24
N TYR A 376 -5.17 -19.38 4.82
CA TYR A 376 -5.75 -20.33 5.77
C TYR A 376 -6.17 -21.64 5.12
N ARG A 377 -6.67 -21.61 3.88
CA ARG A 377 -6.98 -22.84 3.13
C ARG A 377 -5.73 -23.65 2.81
N PHE A 378 -4.62 -22.98 2.48
CA PHE A 378 -3.35 -23.67 2.28
C PHE A 378 -2.78 -24.22 3.59
N LEU A 379 -2.91 -23.48 4.70
CA LEU A 379 -2.55 -23.95 6.04
C LEU A 379 -3.34 -25.21 6.42
N GLU A 380 -4.65 -25.23 6.16
CA GLU A 380 -5.50 -26.40 6.39
C GLU A 380 -5.04 -27.61 5.56
N LEU A 381 -4.74 -27.41 4.28
CA LEU A 381 -4.18 -28.45 3.41
C LEU A 381 -2.85 -28.98 3.98
N LYS A 382 -1.91 -28.09 4.30
CA LYS A 382 -0.61 -28.43 4.89
C LYS A 382 -0.72 -29.15 6.23
N SER A 383 -1.75 -28.85 7.02
CA SER A 383 -2.00 -29.52 8.31
C SER A 383 -2.41 -30.98 8.16
N ARG A 384 -3.02 -31.32 7.02
CA ARG A 384 -3.43 -32.70 6.67
C ARG A 384 -2.34 -33.41 5.88
N GLU A 385 -1.65 -32.68 5.01
CA GLU A 385 -0.63 -33.15 4.08
C GLU A 385 0.61 -32.23 4.13
N ALA A 386 1.62 -32.60 4.93
CA ALA A 386 2.79 -31.76 5.18
C ALA A 386 3.56 -31.35 3.90
N ASP A 387 3.61 -32.23 2.91
CA ASP A 387 4.34 -32.02 1.65
C ASP A 387 3.47 -31.46 0.52
N ALA A 388 2.22 -31.10 0.79
CA ALA A 388 1.31 -30.58 -0.24
C ALA A 388 1.87 -29.31 -0.90
N ALA A 389 1.82 -29.27 -2.24
CA ALA A 389 2.15 -28.08 -3.02
C ALA A 389 1.07 -26.99 -2.86
N VAL A 390 1.41 -25.75 -3.22
CA VAL A 390 0.44 -24.64 -3.20
C VAL A 390 -0.67 -24.92 -4.23
N PRO A 391 -1.94 -25.05 -3.82
CA PRO A 391 -3.02 -25.34 -4.75
C PRO A 391 -3.32 -24.15 -5.68
N PRO A 392 -3.93 -24.41 -6.85
CA PRO A 392 -4.40 -23.34 -7.73
C PRO A 392 -5.52 -22.51 -7.07
N LEU A 393 -5.76 -21.30 -7.58
CA LEU A 393 -6.84 -20.44 -7.11
C LEU A 393 -8.20 -21.12 -7.28
N ASP A 394 -8.95 -21.21 -6.18
CA ASP A 394 -10.31 -21.74 -6.13
C ASP A 394 -11.30 -20.86 -6.89
N GLY A 395 -12.35 -21.47 -7.44
CA GLY A 395 -13.38 -20.75 -8.21
C GLY A 395 -14.07 -19.64 -7.42
N THR A 396 -14.24 -19.79 -6.10
CA THR A 396 -14.85 -18.76 -5.24
C THR A 396 -13.96 -17.53 -5.10
N LEU A 397 -12.64 -17.73 -4.99
CA LEU A 397 -11.66 -16.64 -4.92
C LEU A 397 -11.45 -15.96 -6.27
N ARG A 398 -11.53 -16.72 -7.37
CA ARG A 398 -11.50 -16.15 -8.73
C ARG A 398 -12.65 -15.19 -8.95
N ARG A 399 -13.87 -15.50 -8.48
CA ARG A 399 -15.01 -14.56 -8.56
C ARG A 399 -14.79 -13.22 -7.86
N ILE A 400 -13.88 -13.15 -6.88
CA ILE A 400 -13.53 -11.91 -6.16
C ILE A 400 -12.41 -11.15 -6.88
N THR A 401 -11.48 -11.89 -7.51
CA THR A 401 -10.22 -11.33 -8.06
C THR A 401 -10.25 -11.12 -9.57
N GLU A 402 -11.17 -11.76 -10.28
CA GLU A 402 -11.30 -11.77 -11.74
C GLU A 402 -12.71 -11.33 -12.15
N PRO A 403 -12.88 -10.70 -13.33
CA PRO A 403 -14.20 -10.34 -13.85
C PRO A 403 -15.03 -11.58 -14.17
N ASP A 404 -16.36 -11.47 -14.07
CA ASP A 404 -17.27 -12.58 -14.35
C ASP A 404 -17.12 -13.06 -15.82
N PRO A 405 -16.70 -14.32 -16.06
CA PRO A 405 -16.51 -14.83 -17.41
C PRO A 405 -17.80 -14.80 -18.25
N GLU A 406 -18.97 -14.97 -17.64
CA GLU A 406 -20.23 -14.88 -18.37
C GLU A 406 -20.52 -13.46 -18.85
N LEU A 407 -20.23 -12.46 -18.02
CA LEU A 407 -20.39 -11.04 -18.33
C LEU A 407 -19.45 -10.62 -19.46
N VAL A 408 -18.21 -11.10 -19.41
CA VAL A 408 -17.20 -10.88 -20.46
C VAL A 408 -17.63 -11.55 -21.77
N ALA A 409 -18.13 -12.79 -21.73
CA ALA A 409 -18.58 -13.50 -22.92
C ALA A 409 -19.79 -12.83 -23.58
N LYS A 410 -20.79 -12.39 -22.79
CA LYS A 410 -22.01 -11.73 -23.29
C LYS A 410 -21.70 -10.39 -23.96
N ASN A 411 -20.70 -9.66 -23.48
CA ASN A 411 -20.38 -8.30 -23.92
C ASN A 411 -19.05 -8.22 -24.68
N LYS A 412 -18.59 -9.31 -25.29
CA LYS A 412 -17.34 -9.36 -26.06
C LYS A 412 -17.28 -8.26 -27.13
N TYR A 413 -18.42 -7.93 -27.75
CA TYR A 413 -18.51 -6.87 -28.76
C TYR A 413 -18.12 -5.49 -28.20
N VAL A 414 -18.43 -5.18 -26.93
CA VAL A 414 -18.08 -3.90 -26.28
C VAL A 414 -16.57 -3.83 -26.11
N LEU A 415 -15.95 -4.92 -25.66
CA LEU A 415 -14.50 -5.01 -25.50
C LEU A 415 -13.77 -4.87 -26.83
N ASP A 416 -14.27 -5.53 -27.87
CA ASP A 416 -13.70 -5.45 -29.22
C ASP A 416 -13.87 -4.04 -29.81
N LYS A 417 -15.05 -3.40 -29.62
CA LYS A 417 -15.31 -2.00 -30.01
C LYS A 417 -14.35 -1.05 -29.31
N PHE A 418 -14.23 -1.14 -27.98
CA PHE A 418 -13.29 -0.33 -27.19
C PHE A 418 -11.86 -0.51 -27.69
N ARG A 419 -11.40 -1.76 -27.85
CA ARG A 419 -10.05 -2.06 -28.34
C ARG A 419 -9.79 -1.49 -29.74
N SER A 420 -10.79 -1.50 -30.62
CA SER A 420 -10.66 -0.94 -31.97
C SER A 420 -10.59 0.59 -31.99
N SER A 421 -11.18 1.26 -30.99
CA SER A 421 -11.19 2.72 -30.87
C SER A 421 -9.89 3.33 -30.30
N PHE A 422 -9.07 2.54 -29.61
CA PHE A 422 -7.82 2.99 -28.99
C PHE A 422 -6.60 2.27 -29.58
N GLU A 423 -5.79 2.99 -30.35
CA GLU A 423 -4.53 2.45 -30.90
C GLU A 423 -3.46 2.39 -29.79
N VAL A 424 -3.14 1.18 -29.33
CA VAL A 424 -2.07 0.96 -28.35
C VAL A 424 -0.81 0.48 -29.05
N LYS A 425 0.27 1.28 -29.00
CA LYS A 425 1.59 0.90 -29.52
C LYS A 425 2.51 0.51 -28.39
N VAL A 426 3.13 -0.66 -28.51
CA VAL A 426 4.16 -1.09 -27.55
C VAL A 426 5.43 -0.27 -27.81
N ASN A 427 5.89 0.46 -26.80
CA ASN A 427 7.15 1.17 -26.89
C ASN A 427 8.33 0.17 -26.81
N PRO A 428 9.13 0.01 -27.88
CA PRO A 428 10.20 -0.98 -27.92
C PRO A 428 11.32 -0.68 -26.90
N LYS A 429 11.47 0.58 -26.46
CA LYS A 429 12.49 0.98 -25.47
C LYS A 429 12.20 0.48 -24.05
N LEU A 430 10.96 0.11 -23.74
CA LEU A 430 10.53 -0.36 -22.40
C LEU A 430 10.48 -1.90 -22.28
N LYS A 431 10.75 -2.65 -23.37
CA LYS A 431 10.66 -4.12 -23.38
C LYS A 431 11.72 -4.85 -22.53
N LYS A 432 12.75 -4.16 -22.02
CA LYS A 432 13.85 -4.81 -21.27
C LYS A 432 13.53 -5.21 -19.82
N SER A 433 12.37 -4.86 -19.27
CA SER A 433 12.09 -5.02 -17.84
C SER A 433 11.18 -6.21 -17.47
N THR A 434 10.45 -6.81 -18.42
CA THR A 434 9.37 -7.77 -18.09
C THR A 434 9.70 -9.24 -18.34
N GLN A 435 10.98 -9.59 -18.43
CA GLN A 435 11.44 -10.98 -18.53
C GLN A 435 12.20 -11.38 -17.25
N ARG A 436 11.60 -11.16 -16.08
CA ARG A 436 12.06 -11.80 -14.84
C ARG A 436 11.56 -13.24 -14.84
N VAL A 437 12.41 -14.12 -15.38
CA VAL A 437 12.58 -15.55 -15.04
C VAL A 437 11.30 -16.27 -14.58
N MET A 438 10.50 -16.72 -15.56
CA MET A 438 9.85 -18.02 -15.48
C MET A 438 10.83 -19.02 -16.09
N GLU A 439 11.78 -19.52 -15.29
CA GLU A 439 12.45 -20.78 -15.59
C GLU A 439 11.78 -21.85 -14.71
N ASP A 440 10.85 -22.56 -15.32
CA ASP A 440 10.36 -23.83 -14.81
C ASP A 440 11.52 -24.82 -14.71
N ASN A 441 11.72 -25.35 -13.51
CA ASN A 441 12.12 -26.72 -13.20
C ASN A 441 13.17 -27.39 -14.13
N LYS A 442 14.43 -27.39 -13.67
CA LYS A 442 15.22 -28.61 -13.65
C LYS A 442 15.88 -28.79 -12.28
N ALA A 443 15.49 -29.89 -11.63
CA ALA A 443 16.20 -30.43 -10.48
C ALA A 443 17.68 -30.67 -10.83
N GLY A 444 18.57 -30.27 -9.91
CA GLY A 444 20.00 -30.51 -9.98
C GLY A 444 20.67 -29.78 -8.83
N GLY A 445 20.91 -30.50 -7.73
CA GLY A 445 21.50 -29.92 -6.52
C GLY A 445 22.95 -29.53 -6.71
N SER A 446 23.33 -28.45 -6.04
CA SER A 446 24.62 -28.26 -5.41
C SER A 446 24.45 -27.14 -4.37
N ASP A 447 24.79 -27.46 -3.14
CA ASP A 447 24.86 -26.55 -2.00
C ASP A 447 25.70 -25.32 -2.36
N GLU A 448 25.17 -24.13 -2.07
CA GLU A 448 25.97 -23.02 -1.56
C GLU A 448 25.05 -21.97 -0.91
N GLU A 449 25.54 -21.44 0.21
CA GLU A 449 24.84 -20.71 1.24
C GLU A 449 24.34 -19.34 0.78
N ASP A 450 23.11 -18.97 1.15
CA ASP A 450 22.76 -17.55 1.27
C ASP A 450 21.76 -17.33 2.42
N GLY A 451 22.23 -16.59 3.44
CA GLY A 451 21.47 -16.24 4.63
C GLY A 451 20.66 -14.96 4.42
N LEU A 452 19.33 -15.08 4.38
CA LEU A 452 18.43 -13.92 4.43
C LEU A 452 17.98 -13.61 5.86
N LEU A 453 18.49 -12.49 6.37
CA LEU A 453 18.02 -11.79 7.57
C LEU A 453 16.74 -10.99 7.25
N ASP A 454 15.79 -11.09 8.18
CA ASP A 454 14.55 -10.31 8.22
C ASP A 454 14.83 -8.99 8.98
N ALA A 455 14.56 -7.85 8.36
CA ALA A 455 14.48 -6.54 9.03
C ALA A 455 13.15 -5.85 8.66
N PRO A 456 12.57 -5.01 9.55
CA PRO A 456 11.25 -4.39 9.35
C PRO A 456 11.26 -3.32 8.24
N PRO A 457 10.08 -3.00 7.65
CA PRO A 457 9.99 -2.21 6.42
C PRO A 457 9.98 -0.70 6.73
N GLU A 458 11.15 -0.06 6.71
CA GLU A 458 11.25 1.41 6.69
C GLU A 458 12.61 1.89 6.17
N ALA A 459 12.85 1.70 4.88
CA ALA A 459 13.77 2.50 4.05
C ALA A 459 13.75 1.92 2.63
N LEU A 460 12.93 2.49 1.74
CA LEU A 460 13.09 2.28 0.30
C LEU A 460 14.30 3.11 -0.18
N ALA A 461 15.50 2.64 0.16
CA ALA A 461 16.68 2.91 -0.64
C ALA A 461 16.61 1.93 -1.82
N VAL A 462 16.45 2.48 -3.02
CA VAL A 462 16.52 1.76 -4.29
C VAL A 462 17.90 1.11 -4.38
N ARG A 463 18.00 -0.16 -4.00
CA ARG A 463 19.09 -1.04 -4.43
C ARG A 463 18.76 -1.48 -5.85
N SER A 464 19.23 -0.72 -6.82
CA SER A 464 19.36 -1.16 -8.21
C SER A 464 20.45 -2.23 -8.26
N SER A 465 20.05 -3.50 -8.29
CA SER A 465 20.96 -4.59 -8.60
C SER A 465 20.81 -4.97 -10.08
N ASP A 466 21.98 -4.94 -10.73
CA ASP A 466 22.34 -5.47 -12.05
C ASP A 466 21.92 -4.64 -13.27
N ASP A 467 22.38 -3.40 -13.27
CA ASP A 467 22.95 -2.84 -14.50
C ASP A 467 24.15 -3.72 -14.89
N THR A 468 24.27 -4.07 -16.17
CA THR A 468 25.55 -4.48 -16.73
C THR A 468 26.59 -3.47 -16.29
N HIS A 469 27.49 -3.87 -15.40
CA HIS A 469 28.55 -3.02 -14.86
C HIS A 469 29.44 -2.57 -16.02
N VAL A 470 29.11 -1.43 -16.63
CA VAL A 470 30.01 -0.75 -17.56
C VAL A 470 31.05 -0.07 -16.70
N ASP A 471 32.07 -0.84 -16.34
CA ASP A 471 33.20 -0.32 -15.58
C ASP A 471 34.23 0.31 -16.53
N GLU A 472 34.16 0.05 -17.84
CA GLU A 472 35.08 0.56 -18.87
C GLU A 472 34.33 1.18 -20.06
N ILE A 473 34.90 2.23 -20.64
CA ILE A 473 34.38 2.89 -21.85
C ILE A 473 34.88 2.11 -23.06
N GLY A 474 33.98 1.42 -23.75
CA GLY A 474 34.31 0.57 -24.89
C GLY A 474 34.55 1.34 -26.19
N ASP A 475 35.11 0.64 -27.18
CA ASP A 475 35.39 1.21 -28.51
C ASP A 475 34.13 1.36 -29.38
N SER A 476 33.04 0.68 -29.02
CA SER A 476 31.84 0.60 -29.87
C SER A 476 30.85 1.75 -29.65
N ASN A 477 30.63 2.21 -28.40
CA ASN A 477 29.69 3.29 -28.06
C ASN A 477 30.19 4.15 -26.86
N PRO A 478 31.33 4.85 -26.99
CA PRO A 478 31.99 5.49 -25.85
C PRO A 478 31.17 6.58 -25.14
N VAL A 479 30.28 7.27 -25.86
CA VAL A 479 29.39 8.29 -25.27
C VAL A 479 28.32 7.66 -24.38
N GLN A 480 27.69 6.57 -24.82
CA GLN A 480 26.65 5.89 -24.03
C GLN A 480 27.25 5.20 -22.80
N ASP A 481 28.44 4.63 -22.95
CA ASP A 481 29.18 4.01 -21.85
C ASP A 481 29.53 5.06 -20.78
N PHE A 482 29.96 6.26 -21.19
CA PHE A 482 30.22 7.35 -20.25
C PHE A 482 28.95 7.92 -19.59
N GLU A 483 27.86 8.09 -20.34
CA GLU A 483 26.58 8.55 -19.78
C GLU A 483 26.03 7.54 -18.76
N ALA A 484 26.19 6.23 -19.02
CA ALA A 484 25.86 5.18 -18.08
C ALA A 484 26.79 5.22 -16.85
N MET A 485 28.09 5.42 -17.05
CA MET A 485 29.07 5.51 -15.96
C MET A 485 28.83 6.73 -15.05
N ILE A 486 28.55 7.91 -15.59
CA ILE A 486 28.38 9.14 -14.79
C ILE A 486 27.03 9.18 -14.05
N SER A 487 26.03 8.44 -14.56
CA SER A 487 24.72 8.32 -13.92
C SER A 487 24.74 7.44 -12.67
N ARG A 488 25.82 6.66 -12.44
CA ARG A 488 25.98 5.80 -11.26
C ARG A 488 26.34 6.64 -10.03
N ARG A 489 25.72 6.32 -8.89
CA ARG A 489 25.89 7.00 -7.59
C ARG A 489 26.55 6.09 -6.54
N ASP A 490 27.29 5.08 -6.98
CA ASP A 490 27.74 3.97 -6.13
C ASP A 490 28.86 4.36 -5.16
N SER A 491 29.71 5.32 -5.52
CA SER A 491 30.76 5.85 -4.63
C SER A 491 31.09 7.31 -4.93
N PRO A 492 31.53 8.11 -3.94
CA PRO A 492 31.88 9.52 -4.14
C PRO A 492 33.02 9.72 -5.15
N ASP A 493 33.92 8.74 -5.29
CA ASP A 493 35.05 8.79 -6.24
C ASP A 493 34.68 8.30 -7.64
N TRP A 494 33.46 7.78 -7.84
CA TRP A 494 33.07 7.15 -9.11
C TRP A 494 32.99 8.15 -10.26
N ILE A 495 32.46 9.34 -9.99
CA ILE A 495 32.36 10.44 -10.97
C ILE A 495 33.75 10.84 -11.47
N GLY A 496 34.71 11.00 -10.54
CA GLY A 496 36.11 11.28 -10.88
C GLY A 496 36.74 10.18 -11.73
N LYS A 497 36.46 8.90 -11.44
CA LYS A 497 36.93 7.76 -12.25
C LYS A 497 36.32 7.75 -13.65
N ALA A 498 35.03 8.03 -13.78
CA ALA A 498 34.35 8.10 -15.08
C ALA A 498 34.93 9.22 -15.96
N ILE A 499 35.14 10.41 -15.38
CA ILE A 499 35.77 11.56 -16.05
C ILE A 499 37.19 11.18 -16.53
N GLN A 500 38.00 10.57 -15.67
CA GLN A 500 39.37 10.15 -16.03
C GLN A 500 39.40 9.09 -17.14
N LYS A 501 38.48 8.10 -17.11
CA LYS A 501 38.38 7.11 -18.18
C LYS A 501 38.01 7.74 -19.52
N MET A 502 37.11 8.72 -19.51
CA MET A 502 36.73 9.44 -20.74
C MET A 502 37.88 10.29 -21.30
N LYS A 503 38.64 10.96 -20.42
CA LYS A 503 39.87 11.69 -20.82
C LYS A 503 40.88 10.78 -21.50
N ASN A 504 41.16 9.62 -20.90
CA ASN A 504 42.09 8.64 -21.47
C ASN A 504 41.63 8.12 -22.83
N LYS A 505 40.31 7.90 -22.99
CA LYS A 505 39.72 7.48 -24.26
C LYS A 505 39.88 8.54 -25.34
N ILE A 506 39.60 9.81 -25.02
CA ILE A 506 39.77 10.95 -25.94
C ILE A 506 41.24 11.08 -26.35
N SER A 507 42.18 11.05 -25.39
CA SER A 507 43.62 11.10 -25.67
C SER A 507 44.07 9.94 -26.56
N GLY A 508 43.56 8.73 -26.32
CA GLY A 508 43.84 7.56 -27.15
C GLY A 508 43.32 7.70 -28.59
N LEU A 509 42.14 8.29 -28.78
CA LEU A 509 41.57 8.54 -30.10
C LEU A 509 42.35 9.62 -30.87
N LEU A 510 42.83 10.66 -30.18
CA LEU A 510 43.63 11.73 -30.79
C LEU A 510 45.05 11.28 -31.19
N LEU A 511 45.62 10.30 -30.47
CA LEU A 511 46.94 9.74 -30.75
C LEU A 511 46.92 8.58 -31.78
N SER A 512 45.73 8.02 -32.06
CA SER A 512 45.57 6.89 -32.98
C SER A 512 45.63 7.35 -34.44
N ARG A 513 46.67 6.94 -35.18
CA ARG A 513 46.93 7.32 -36.58
C ARG A 513 45.99 6.70 -37.64
N PRO A 514 45.49 5.45 -37.52
CA PRO A 514 44.55 4.91 -38.50
C PRO A 514 43.12 5.42 -38.27
N TYR A 515 42.41 5.75 -39.35
CA TYR A 515 41.00 6.23 -39.35
C TYR A 515 40.78 7.58 -38.64
N GLN A 516 41.72 8.51 -38.85
CA GLN A 516 41.78 9.80 -38.16
C GLN A 516 40.53 10.68 -38.27
N GLU A 517 39.85 10.73 -39.42
CA GLU A 517 38.63 11.53 -39.58
C GLU A 517 37.46 11.00 -38.74
N ILE A 518 37.33 9.66 -38.66
CA ILE A 518 36.31 9.00 -37.84
C ILE A 518 36.65 9.18 -36.36
N ASN A 519 37.92 8.97 -35.98
CA ASN A 519 38.38 9.12 -34.61
C ASN A 519 38.24 10.55 -34.10
N ASN A 520 38.52 11.57 -34.93
CA ASN A 520 38.35 12.97 -34.57
C ASN A 520 36.87 13.32 -34.35
N SER A 521 35.97 12.83 -35.21
CA SER A 521 34.53 13.00 -35.01
C SER A 521 34.07 12.37 -33.69
N THR A 522 34.47 11.12 -33.42
CA THR A 522 34.14 10.41 -32.18
C THR A 522 34.76 11.08 -30.95
N ALA A 523 35.99 11.60 -31.06
CA ALA A 523 36.64 12.34 -29.97
C ALA A 523 35.90 13.64 -29.66
N LEU A 524 35.39 14.35 -30.67
CA LEU A 524 34.55 15.54 -30.47
C LEU A 524 33.21 15.21 -29.81
N ASP A 525 32.58 14.10 -30.19
CA ASP A 525 31.33 13.64 -29.56
C ASP A 525 31.58 13.24 -28.09
N CYS A 526 32.70 12.58 -27.81
CA CYS A 526 33.14 12.27 -26.44
C CYS A 526 33.47 13.53 -25.62
N LEU A 527 34.09 14.56 -26.23
CA LEU A 527 34.37 15.84 -25.57
C LEU A 527 33.09 16.60 -25.25
N GLU A 528 32.09 16.57 -26.14
CA GLU A 528 30.78 17.17 -25.88
C GLU A 528 30.06 16.46 -24.72
N ALA A 529 30.09 15.13 -24.70
CA ALA A 529 29.55 14.33 -23.60
C ALA A 529 30.27 14.61 -22.28
N LEU A 530 31.60 14.70 -22.31
CA LEU A 530 32.43 15.05 -21.14
C LEU A 530 32.09 16.45 -20.63
N ARG A 531 31.91 17.44 -21.51
CA ARG A 531 31.51 18.81 -21.15
C ARG A 531 30.17 18.81 -20.43
N LYS A 532 29.16 18.12 -20.99
CA LYS A 532 27.82 18.00 -20.38
C LYS A 532 27.90 17.31 -19.01
N GLY A 533 28.68 16.22 -18.91
CA GLY A 533 28.91 15.50 -17.66
C GLY A 533 29.52 16.38 -16.57
N CYS A 534 30.59 17.11 -16.88
CA CYS A 534 31.25 18.00 -15.92
C CYS A 534 30.38 19.19 -15.47
N ILE A 535 29.46 19.68 -16.31
CA ILE A 535 28.48 20.71 -15.91
C ILE A 535 27.45 20.13 -14.93
N MET A 536 26.89 18.95 -15.22
CA MET A 536 25.89 18.31 -14.38
C MET A 536 26.43 17.93 -13.00
N GLU A 537 27.68 17.48 -12.93
CA GLU A 537 28.32 17.01 -11.70
C GLU A 537 29.15 18.08 -10.98
N GLN A 538 29.06 19.35 -11.39
CA GLN A 538 29.78 20.48 -10.78
C GLN A 538 31.32 20.32 -10.74
N GLU A 539 31.90 19.71 -11.77
CA GLU A 539 33.35 19.50 -11.92
C GLU A 539 33.95 20.28 -13.13
N PRO A 540 33.73 21.62 -13.26
CA PRO A 540 34.14 22.37 -14.45
C PRO A 540 35.66 22.49 -14.61
N LYS A 541 36.43 22.43 -13.51
CA LYS A 541 37.90 22.47 -13.54
C LYS A 541 38.49 21.30 -14.33
N GLN A 542 37.96 20.10 -14.11
CA GLN A 542 38.47 18.89 -14.76
C GLN A 542 38.33 18.94 -16.29
N TYR A 543 37.25 19.50 -16.81
CA TYR A 543 37.06 19.70 -18.25
C TYR A 543 37.94 20.83 -18.78
N ASN A 544 37.96 21.98 -18.11
CA ASN A 544 38.71 23.15 -18.56
C ASN A 544 40.22 22.90 -18.66
N ASP A 545 40.80 22.20 -17.68
CA ASP A 545 42.21 21.84 -17.68
C ASP A 545 42.53 20.85 -18.82
N PHE A 546 41.65 19.86 -19.03
CA PHE A 546 41.82 18.87 -20.08
C PHE A 546 41.67 19.45 -21.49
N LEU A 547 40.74 20.39 -21.68
CA LEU A 547 40.57 21.07 -22.97
C LEU A 547 41.80 21.92 -23.31
N ARG A 548 42.40 22.59 -22.31
CA ARG A 548 43.68 23.31 -22.50
C ARG A 548 44.81 22.34 -22.84
N GLU A 549 44.85 21.17 -22.23
CA GLU A 549 45.83 20.12 -22.53
C GLU A 549 45.68 19.56 -23.96
N CYS A 550 44.45 19.36 -24.44
CA CYS A 550 44.19 18.88 -25.79
C CYS A 550 44.58 19.90 -26.88
N ILE A 551 44.65 21.18 -26.51
CA ILE A 551 44.97 22.30 -27.41
C ILE A 551 46.43 22.76 -27.24
N ASP A 552 47.25 22.06 -26.45
CA ASP A 552 48.69 22.32 -26.38
C ASP A 552 49.41 21.71 -27.59
N GLU A 553 49.88 22.58 -28.50
CA GLU A 553 50.58 22.24 -29.74
C GLU A 553 51.78 21.30 -29.52
N ASN A 554 52.42 21.36 -28.35
CA ASN A 554 53.58 20.53 -28.02
C ASN A 554 53.25 19.04 -27.81
N LYS A 555 51.97 18.68 -27.61
CA LYS A 555 51.55 17.29 -27.35
C LYS A 555 51.06 16.54 -28.59
N LEU A 556 50.58 17.24 -29.63
CA LEU A 556 49.99 16.60 -30.82
C LEU A 556 50.99 16.31 -31.96
N GLY A 557 52.21 16.85 -31.90
CA GLY A 557 53.34 16.46 -32.75
C GLY A 557 53.23 16.71 -34.27
N ASP A 558 52.06 17.11 -34.79
CA ASP A 558 51.81 17.39 -36.21
C ASP A 558 50.86 18.59 -36.37
N HIS A 559 51.39 19.69 -36.91
CA HIS A 559 50.66 20.96 -37.08
C HIS A 559 49.39 20.84 -37.93
N ASN A 560 49.36 19.94 -38.91
CA ASN A 560 48.18 19.76 -39.78
C ASN A 560 47.02 19.07 -39.07
N ILE A 561 47.33 18.17 -38.12
CA ILE A 561 46.33 17.45 -37.33
C ILE A 561 45.72 18.40 -36.30
N PHE A 562 46.59 19.17 -35.63
CA PHE A 562 46.19 20.18 -34.66
C PHE A 562 45.26 21.24 -35.28
N SER A 563 45.64 21.81 -36.43
CA SER A 563 44.85 22.84 -37.12
C SER A 563 43.45 22.35 -37.52
N ARG A 564 43.33 21.09 -37.97
CA ARG A 564 42.03 20.49 -38.33
C ARG A 564 41.16 20.26 -37.09
N PHE A 565 41.71 19.64 -36.05
CA PHE A 565 40.97 19.39 -34.81
C PHE A 565 40.52 20.69 -34.13
N TYR A 566 41.38 21.71 -34.11
CA TYR A 566 41.05 23.05 -33.61
C TYR A 566 39.90 23.71 -34.38
N ARG A 567 39.93 23.63 -35.72
CA ARG A 567 38.85 24.15 -36.57
C ARG A 567 37.54 23.41 -36.36
N ASP A 568 37.58 22.09 -36.22
CA ASP A 568 36.37 21.27 -36.00
C ASP A 568 35.77 21.54 -34.62
N LEU A 569 36.61 21.76 -33.60
CA LEU A 569 36.23 22.15 -32.25
C LEU A 569 35.60 23.55 -32.20
N ALA A 570 36.14 24.51 -32.98
CA ALA A 570 35.54 25.81 -33.21
C ALA A 570 34.20 25.73 -33.94
N SER A 571 34.06 24.84 -34.94
CA SER A 571 32.82 24.66 -35.69
C SER A 571 31.66 24.09 -34.84
N LYS A 572 31.98 23.23 -33.86
CA LYS A 572 31.01 22.69 -32.89
C LYS A 572 30.78 23.62 -31.68
N GLY A 573 31.52 24.71 -31.55
CA GLY A 573 31.38 25.68 -30.45
C GLY A 573 31.80 25.13 -29.07
N LEU A 574 32.72 24.17 -29.02
CA LEU A 574 33.15 23.54 -27.76
C LEU A 574 34.19 24.39 -27.02
N THR A 575 33.76 25.40 -26.27
CA THR A 575 34.65 26.27 -25.48
C THR A 575 34.83 25.77 -24.04
N LEU A 576 35.70 26.46 -23.27
CA LEU A 576 35.77 26.32 -21.81
C LEU A 576 34.39 26.55 -21.16
N ILE A 577 34.12 25.88 -20.04
CA ILE A 577 32.93 26.06 -19.21
C ILE A 577 33.10 27.36 -18.41
N SER A 578 32.20 28.32 -18.60
CA SER A 578 32.25 29.62 -17.92
C SER A 578 31.59 29.59 -16.53
N LYS A 579 31.82 30.63 -15.74
CA LYS A 579 31.15 30.86 -14.45
C LYS A 579 29.62 31.03 -14.55
N THR A 580 29.11 31.39 -15.73
CA THR A 580 27.67 31.48 -16.01
C THR A 580 27.03 30.11 -16.24
N GLU A 581 27.78 29.14 -16.76
CA GLU A 581 27.31 27.77 -17.01
C GLU A 581 27.50 26.85 -15.79
N ALA A 582 28.57 27.05 -15.01
CA ALA A 582 28.80 26.33 -13.76
C ALA A 582 29.35 27.30 -12.69
N PRO A 583 28.71 27.42 -11.51
CA PRO A 583 29.09 28.40 -10.48
C PRO A 583 30.51 28.18 -9.92
N ASP A 584 31.00 26.93 -9.93
CA ASP A 584 32.33 26.54 -9.45
C ASP A 584 33.44 26.72 -10.50
N SER A 585 33.10 27.26 -11.69
CA SER A 585 34.11 27.59 -12.71
C SER A 585 34.85 28.88 -12.35
N GLU A 586 36.17 28.85 -12.48
CA GLU A 586 37.04 30.00 -12.31
C GLU A 586 37.19 30.84 -13.60
N VAL A 587 36.62 30.37 -14.72
CA VAL A 587 36.78 30.99 -16.05
C VAL A 587 35.67 32.05 -16.29
N PRO A 588 36.03 33.32 -16.53
CA PRO A 588 35.06 34.35 -16.89
C PRO A 588 34.51 34.13 -18.31
N GLU A 589 33.28 34.61 -18.55
CA GLU A 589 32.55 34.40 -19.81
C GLU A 589 33.30 34.96 -21.04
N ASP A 590 34.00 36.09 -20.87
CA ASP A 590 34.82 36.68 -21.92
C ASP A 590 36.02 35.81 -22.31
N GLU A 591 36.60 35.08 -21.35
CA GLU A 591 37.72 34.17 -21.61
C GLU A 591 37.23 32.91 -22.35
N ALA A 592 36.11 32.33 -21.93
CA ALA A 592 35.49 31.19 -22.62
C ALA A 592 35.14 31.52 -24.08
N ARG A 593 34.59 32.72 -24.34
CA ARG A 593 34.27 33.19 -25.70
C ARG A 593 35.49 33.45 -26.57
N ARG A 594 36.59 33.93 -25.98
CA ARG A 594 37.84 34.22 -26.69
C ARG A 594 38.74 33.01 -26.88
N PHE A 595 38.44 31.90 -26.22
CA PHE A 595 39.28 30.71 -26.20
C PHE A 595 39.53 30.11 -27.59
N LEU A 596 38.54 30.16 -28.48
CA LEU A 596 38.63 29.62 -29.86
C LEU A 596 38.82 30.71 -30.94
N LEU A 597 39.06 31.96 -30.54
CA LEU A 597 39.23 33.12 -31.44
C LEU A 597 40.70 33.48 -31.71
N LYS A 598 41.66 32.73 -31.15
CA LYS A 598 43.07 32.90 -31.47
C LYS A 598 43.41 32.01 -32.65
N GLU A 599 43.48 32.58 -33.85
CA GLU A 599 44.12 31.89 -34.97
C GLU A 599 45.55 31.50 -34.57
N PRO A 600 46.02 30.27 -34.89
CA PRO A 600 47.42 29.91 -34.73
C PRO A 600 48.25 30.87 -35.57
N LYS A 601 49.30 31.45 -34.98
CA LYS A 601 50.24 32.31 -35.72
C LYS A 601 50.87 31.47 -36.83
N GLU A 602 50.66 31.87 -38.08
CA GLU A 602 51.47 31.41 -39.20
C GLU A 602 52.93 31.87 -38.96
N GLU A 603 53.87 30.93 -38.86
CA GLU A 603 55.29 31.17 -39.14
C GLU A 603 55.59 30.88 -40.62
#